data_AF-A0A945DHG1-F1
#
_entry.id   AF-A0A945DHG1-F1
#
_cell.length_a   1.000
_cell.length_b   1.000
_cell.length_c   1.000
_cell.angle_alpha   90.00
_cell.angle_beta   90.00
_cell.angle_gamma   90.00
#
_symmetry.space_group_name_H-M   'P 1'
#
loop_
_entity.id
_entity.type
_entity.pdbx_description
1 polymer ?
#
loop_
_entity_poly.entity_id
_entity_poly.type
_entity_poly.pdbx_seq_one_letter_code
_entity_poly.pdbx_strand_id
1 'polypeptide(L)'
;IKKEIAEKMEPYQVGGAMVHSVGLESSKWKLSPQKFEAGTPPIVQVLGLGAAIDFFESEVNFGEVHKHVDGLSNKLRQHLIDLPGVTLLSLRGSIVSFSIHGIHAHDVAAFLGDAGVFVRAGHHCAQPLHAELGIESSVRASFFLYNNEGDVERAIGAIDRCIAFFNGGV
;
A
#
# COMPACT_ATOMS: atom_id res chain seq x y z
N ILE A 1 -14.08 16.24 1.12
CA ILE A 1 -14.76 16.86 -0.05
C ILE A 1 -14.86 18.36 0.25
N LYS A 2 -14.43 19.24 -0.65
CA LYS A 2 -14.60 20.68 -0.43
C LYS A 2 -16.09 21.02 -0.32
N LYS A 3 -16.45 21.98 0.53
CA LYS A 3 -17.84 22.28 0.88
C LYS A 3 -18.69 22.57 -0.37
N GLU A 4 -18.19 23.41 -1.27
CA GLU A 4 -18.86 23.82 -2.51
C GLU A 4 -19.13 22.67 -3.50
N ILE A 5 -18.34 21.58 -3.40
CA ILE A 5 -18.55 20.37 -4.20
C ILE A 5 -19.60 19.49 -3.50
N ALA A 6 -19.45 19.28 -2.19
CA ALA A 6 -20.35 18.45 -1.39
C ALA A 6 -21.81 18.94 -1.42
N GLU A 7 -22.02 20.24 -1.48
CA GLU A 7 -23.35 20.86 -1.60
C GLU A 7 -24.02 20.55 -2.94
N LYS A 8 -23.25 20.38 -4.01
CA LYS A 8 -23.75 20.07 -5.37
C LYS A 8 -23.95 18.58 -5.63
N MET A 9 -23.41 17.71 -4.77
CA MET A 9 -23.51 16.26 -4.94
C MET A 9 -24.83 15.73 -4.37
N GLU A 10 -25.44 14.78 -5.06
CA GLU A 10 -26.56 14.00 -4.49
C GLU A 10 -26.05 12.98 -3.45
N PRO A 11 -26.90 12.54 -2.50
CA PRO A 11 -26.56 11.44 -1.61
C PRO A 11 -26.20 10.17 -2.39
N TYR A 12 -25.18 9.44 -1.93
CA TYR A 12 -24.79 8.16 -2.55
C TYR A 12 -25.61 6.99 -2.00
N GLN A 13 -25.57 6.81 -0.67
CA GLN A 13 -26.41 5.85 0.06
C GLN A 13 -27.50 6.62 0.81
N VAL A 14 -28.68 6.01 0.93
CA VAL A 14 -29.85 6.61 1.57
C VAL A 14 -30.38 5.72 2.69
N GLY A 15 -30.91 6.33 3.73
CA GLY A 15 -31.47 5.61 4.88
C GLY A 15 -31.44 6.41 6.17
N GLY A 16 -31.44 5.72 7.30
CA GLY A 16 -31.27 6.35 8.62
C GLY A 16 -29.95 7.13 8.74
N ALA A 17 -29.82 7.94 9.79
CA ALA A 17 -28.68 8.81 10.10
C ALA A 17 -28.44 10.00 9.15
N MET A 18 -28.65 9.84 7.84
CA MET A 18 -28.39 10.88 6.83
C MET A 18 -29.60 11.78 6.51
N VAL A 19 -30.82 11.33 6.84
CA VAL A 19 -32.05 12.09 6.67
C VAL A 19 -32.22 13.16 7.75
N HIS A 20 -32.65 14.35 7.35
CA HIS A 20 -33.15 15.39 8.26
C HIS A 20 -34.63 15.17 8.56
N SER A 21 -35.45 14.89 7.53
CA SER A 21 -36.86 14.54 7.69
C SER A 21 -37.31 13.62 6.55
N VAL A 22 -38.27 12.73 6.82
CA VAL A 22 -38.84 11.79 5.84
C VAL A 22 -40.36 11.86 5.89
N GLY A 23 -41.01 12.01 4.74
CA GLY A 23 -42.44 11.88 4.55
C GLY A 23 -42.76 10.85 3.46
N LEU A 24 -44.05 10.58 3.23
CA LEU A 24 -44.48 9.59 2.22
C LEU A 24 -44.07 9.97 0.79
N GLU A 25 -44.04 11.26 0.48
CA GLU A 25 -43.79 11.77 -0.88
C GLU A 25 -42.42 12.44 -1.05
N SER A 26 -41.78 12.88 0.05
CA SER A 26 -40.52 13.61 -0.02
C SER A 26 -39.65 13.41 1.21
N SER A 27 -38.35 13.62 1.05
CA SER A 27 -37.36 13.60 2.13
C SER A 27 -36.44 14.80 2.03
N LYS A 28 -35.92 15.25 3.17
CA LYS A 28 -34.88 16.28 3.26
C LYS A 28 -33.63 15.62 3.85
N TRP A 29 -32.49 15.89 3.23
CA TRP A 29 -31.21 15.35 3.67
C TRP A 29 -30.53 16.28 4.69
N LYS A 30 -29.69 15.72 5.55
CA LYS A 30 -28.76 16.53 6.35
C LYS A 30 -27.70 17.17 5.44
N LEU A 31 -26.94 18.09 6.01
CA LEU A 31 -25.78 18.67 5.33
C LEU A 31 -24.57 17.71 5.36
N SER A 32 -23.58 17.98 4.52
CA SER A 32 -22.29 17.28 4.54
C SER A 32 -21.58 17.45 5.89
N PRO A 33 -20.92 16.42 6.44
CA PRO A 33 -20.67 15.10 5.84
C PRO A 33 -21.81 14.09 6.01
N GLN A 34 -22.73 14.30 6.96
CA GLN A 34 -23.76 13.33 7.35
C GLN A 34 -24.69 12.92 6.20
N LYS A 35 -24.87 13.78 5.19
CA LYS A 35 -25.57 13.45 3.94
C LYS A 35 -25.01 12.19 3.25
N PHE A 36 -23.75 11.86 3.46
CA PHE A 36 -23.04 10.75 2.82
C PHE A 36 -22.81 9.56 3.73
N GLU A 37 -23.34 9.58 4.96
CA GLU A 37 -23.09 8.58 6.01
C GLU A 37 -24.41 7.91 6.41
N ALA A 38 -25.01 7.19 5.45
CA ALA A 38 -26.26 6.49 5.68
C ALA A 38 -26.07 5.27 6.60
N GLY A 39 -27.04 5.06 7.50
CA GLY A 39 -27.06 3.91 8.39
C GLY A 39 -26.17 4.09 9.63
N THR A 40 -25.96 2.98 10.34
CA THR A 40 -25.06 2.98 11.51
C THR A 40 -23.62 3.01 11.00
N PRO A 41 -22.79 3.98 11.41
CA PRO A 41 -21.42 4.09 10.91
C PRO A 41 -20.54 2.96 11.47
N PRO A 42 -19.32 2.78 10.93
CA PRO A 42 -18.34 1.85 11.49
C PRO A 42 -17.73 2.43 12.79
N ILE A 43 -18.53 2.44 13.87
CA ILE A 43 -18.25 3.16 15.13
C ILE A 43 -16.87 2.82 15.68
N VAL A 44 -16.57 1.53 15.87
CA VAL A 44 -15.31 1.08 16.49
C VAL A 44 -14.11 1.38 15.59
N GLN A 45 -14.28 1.30 14.28
CA GLN A 45 -13.21 1.60 13.32
C GLN A 45 -12.87 3.10 13.31
N VAL A 46 -13.87 3.98 13.42
CA VAL A 46 -13.64 5.43 13.52
C VAL A 46 -12.92 5.78 14.81
N LEU A 47 -13.29 5.16 15.93
CA LEU A 47 -12.58 5.35 17.20
C LEU A 47 -11.12 4.86 17.12
N GLY A 48 -10.89 3.68 16.54
CA GLY A 48 -9.54 3.15 16.34
C GLY A 48 -8.70 4.01 15.40
N LEU A 49 -9.30 4.55 14.34
CA LEU A 49 -8.65 5.51 13.45
C LEU A 49 -8.28 6.80 14.18
N GLY A 50 -9.17 7.32 15.04
CA GLY A 50 -8.89 8.47 15.90
C GLY A 50 -7.66 8.23 16.77
N ALA A 51 -7.61 7.11 17.49
CA ALA A 51 -6.46 6.76 18.31
C ALA A 51 -5.16 6.60 17.50
N ALA A 52 -5.24 6.06 16.28
CA ALA A 52 -4.09 5.96 15.39
C ALA A 52 -3.58 7.33 14.92
N ILE A 53 -4.50 8.25 14.60
CA ILE A 53 -4.16 9.65 14.25
C ILE A 53 -3.49 10.32 15.44
N ASP A 54 -4.07 10.21 16.64
CA ASP A 54 -3.50 10.80 17.86
C ASP A 54 -2.07 10.30 18.11
N PHE A 55 -1.83 8.99 17.94
CA PHE A 55 -0.48 8.41 18.03
C PHE A 55 0.47 9.01 17.00
N PHE A 56 0.05 9.12 15.73
CA PHE A 56 0.90 9.69 14.69
C PHE A 56 1.20 11.18 14.91
N GLU A 57 0.24 11.95 15.40
CA GLU A 57 0.43 13.38 15.67
C GLU A 57 1.29 13.65 16.91
N SER A 58 1.20 12.79 17.93
CA SER A 58 1.91 12.99 19.20
C SER A 58 3.29 12.33 19.24
N GLU A 59 3.44 11.13 18.68
CA GLU A 59 4.64 10.30 18.85
C GLU A 59 5.52 10.21 17.59
N VAL A 60 5.01 10.59 16.42
CA VAL A 60 5.69 10.31 15.14
C VAL A 60 6.13 11.59 14.42
N ASN A 61 7.44 11.72 14.22
CA ASN A 61 8.00 12.75 13.34
C ASN A 61 8.07 12.23 11.89
N PHE A 62 7.14 12.64 11.03
CA PHE A 62 7.08 12.22 9.63
C PHE A 62 8.30 12.62 8.79
N GLY A 63 9.02 13.69 9.17
CA GLY A 63 10.27 14.05 8.50
C GLY A 63 11.38 13.02 8.75
N GLU A 64 11.49 12.53 9.98
CA GLU A 64 12.44 11.48 10.34
C GLU A 64 12.01 10.11 9.80
N VAL A 65 10.70 9.80 9.83
CA VAL A 65 10.16 8.59 9.18
C VAL A 65 10.48 8.58 7.68
N HIS A 66 10.30 9.72 6.99
CA HIS A 66 10.60 9.80 5.57
C HIS A 66 12.08 9.52 5.29
N LYS A 67 13.01 10.16 6.02
CA LYS A 67 14.46 9.90 5.88
C LYS A 67 14.82 8.44 6.16
N HIS A 68 14.29 7.89 7.24
CA HIS A 68 14.52 6.49 7.64
C HIS A 68 14.09 5.52 6.54
N VAL A 69 12.84 5.64 6.10
CA VAL A 69 12.25 4.72 5.14
C VAL A 69 12.86 4.89 3.74
N ASP A 70 13.22 6.11 3.36
CA ASP A 70 13.99 6.36 2.13
C ASP A 70 15.38 5.71 2.21
N GLY A 71 16.06 5.77 3.35
CA GLY A 71 17.33 5.07 3.57
C GLY A 71 17.21 3.56 3.37
N LEU A 72 16.24 2.92 4.03
CA LEU A 72 16.00 1.47 3.91
C LEU A 72 15.68 1.05 2.48
N SER A 73 14.75 1.77 1.84
CA SER A 73 14.33 1.45 0.48
C SER A 73 15.44 1.70 -0.55
N ASN A 74 16.29 2.72 -0.35
CA ASN A 74 17.44 2.98 -1.21
C ASN A 74 18.52 1.90 -1.07
N LYS A 75 18.77 1.38 0.14
CA LYS A 75 19.69 0.24 0.36
C LYS A 75 19.24 -0.99 -0.44
N LEU A 76 17.95 -1.33 -0.40
CA LEU A 76 17.41 -2.42 -1.23
C LEU A 76 17.50 -2.11 -2.73
N ARG A 77 17.15 -0.89 -3.18
CA ARG A 77 17.23 -0.51 -4.59
C ARG A 77 18.64 -0.60 -5.16
N GLN A 78 19.64 -0.11 -4.40
CA GLN A 78 21.05 -0.15 -4.82
C GLN A 78 21.55 -1.58 -4.97
N HIS A 79 21.08 -2.51 -4.13
CA HIS A 79 21.38 -3.92 -4.35
C HIS A 79 20.73 -4.44 -5.63
N LEU A 80 19.43 -4.19 -5.81
CA LEU A 80 18.65 -4.74 -6.92
C LEU A 80 19.05 -4.23 -8.30
N ILE A 81 19.53 -2.98 -8.41
CA ILE A 81 19.89 -2.39 -9.71
C ILE A 81 21.11 -3.06 -10.35
N ASP A 82 22.00 -3.64 -9.53
CA ASP A 82 23.22 -4.29 -9.98
C ASP A 82 23.00 -5.79 -10.29
N LEU A 83 21.82 -6.34 -9.99
CA LEU A 83 21.53 -7.75 -10.20
C LEU A 83 21.14 -8.06 -11.66
N PRO A 84 21.85 -8.97 -12.35
CA PRO A 84 21.49 -9.39 -13.70
C PRO A 84 20.08 -9.97 -13.76
N GLY A 85 19.31 -9.54 -14.76
CA GLY A 85 17.94 -10.02 -14.98
C GLY A 85 16.90 -9.39 -14.04
N VAL A 86 17.28 -8.50 -13.12
CA VAL A 86 16.32 -7.75 -12.29
C VAL A 86 15.94 -6.46 -13.01
N THR A 87 14.63 -6.18 -13.07
CA THR A 87 14.09 -4.91 -13.54
C THR A 87 13.43 -4.16 -12.39
N LEU A 88 13.98 -3.01 -12.04
CA LEU A 88 13.42 -2.13 -11.01
C LEU A 88 12.32 -1.24 -11.60
N LEU A 89 11.16 -1.20 -10.95
CA LEU A 89 9.96 -0.49 -11.42
C LEU A 89 9.70 0.82 -10.68
N SER A 90 10.41 1.05 -9.57
CA SER A 90 10.25 2.22 -8.71
C SER A 90 11.61 2.79 -8.33
N LEU A 91 11.88 4.03 -8.76
CA LEU A 91 13.16 4.71 -8.50
C LEU A 91 13.16 5.57 -7.23
N ARG A 92 12.04 5.71 -6.52
CA ARG A 92 11.91 6.59 -5.35
C ARG A 92 10.83 6.12 -4.36
N GLY A 93 10.88 6.69 -3.14
CA GLY A 93 9.87 6.54 -2.09
C GLY A 93 10.09 5.30 -1.21
N SER A 94 9.10 4.92 -0.40
CA SER A 94 9.20 3.80 0.54
C SER A 94 8.94 2.41 -0.06
N ILE A 95 8.49 2.37 -1.31
CA ILE A 95 8.05 1.16 -2.00
C ILE A 95 9.10 0.77 -3.05
N VAL A 96 9.52 -0.49 -3.02
CA VAL A 96 10.46 -1.08 -3.97
C VAL A 96 9.73 -2.18 -4.73
N SER A 97 9.34 -1.87 -5.98
CA SER A 97 8.75 -2.83 -6.92
C SER A 97 9.79 -3.30 -7.93
N PHE A 98 9.87 -4.60 -8.17
CA PHE A 98 10.82 -5.20 -9.11
C PHE A 98 10.25 -6.48 -9.74
N SER A 99 10.81 -6.88 -10.88
CA SER A 99 10.60 -8.19 -11.50
C SER A 99 11.94 -8.86 -11.75
N ILE A 100 11.95 -10.20 -11.76
CA ILE A 100 13.15 -10.99 -12.08
C ILE A 100 12.87 -11.77 -13.36
N HIS A 101 13.70 -11.58 -14.37
CA HIS A 101 13.56 -12.25 -15.66
C HIS A 101 13.59 -13.77 -15.49
N GLY A 102 12.58 -14.45 -16.05
CA GLY A 102 12.47 -15.91 -15.97
C GLY A 102 11.89 -16.47 -14.67
N ILE A 103 11.54 -15.63 -13.68
CA ILE A 103 10.94 -16.08 -12.42
C ILE A 103 9.60 -15.36 -12.20
N HIS A 104 8.53 -16.12 -12.01
CA HIS A 104 7.20 -15.55 -11.77
C HIS A 104 7.16 -14.87 -10.38
N ALA A 105 6.54 -13.69 -10.26
CA ALA A 105 6.57 -12.92 -9.01
C ALA A 105 5.97 -13.66 -7.80
N HIS A 106 4.98 -14.53 -8.04
CA HIS A 106 4.41 -15.37 -6.98
C HIS A 106 5.39 -16.42 -6.44
N ASP A 107 6.28 -16.96 -7.27
CA ASP A 107 7.30 -17.92 -6.83
C ASP A 107 8.34 -17.21 -5.97
N VAL A 108 8.75 -16.00 -6.38
CA VAL A 108 9.63 -15.14 -5.57
C VAL A 108 8.99 -14.84 -4.22
N ALA A 109 7.72 -14.44 -4.19
CA ALA A 109 7.03 -14.13 -2.94
C ALA A 109 6.87 -15.33 -2.02
N ALA A 110 6.61 -16.53 -2.57
CA ALA A 110 6.54 -17.77 -1.81
C ALA A 110 7.91 -18.11 -1.20
N PHE A 111 8.97 -18.09 -2.01
CA PHE A 111 10.34 -18.37 -1.57
C PHE A 111 10.80 -17.40 -0.46
N LEU A 112 10.56 -16.10 -0.66
CA LEU A 112 10.87 -15.08 0.36
C LEU A 112 10.05 -15.30 1.63
N GLY A 113 8.77 -15.69 1.51
CA GLY A 113 7.91 -16.03 2.64
C GLY A 113 8.46 -17.17 3.50
N ASP A 114 8.96 -18.24 2.87
CA ASP A 114 9.62 -19.35 3.57
C ASP A 114 10.91 -18.91 4.28
N ALA A 115 11.59 -17.89 3.74
CA ALA A 115 12.74 -17.25 4.35
C ALA A 115 12.38 -16.20 5.44
N GLY A 116 11.09 -16.04 5.77
CA GLY A 116 10.60 -15.09 6.76
C GLY A 116 10.54 -13.63 6.27
N VAL A 117 10.58 -13.40 4.96
CA VAL A 117 10.49 -12.09 4.31
C VAL A 117 9.15 -11.97 3.58
N PHE A 118 8.24 -11.16 4.12
CA PHE A 118 6.89 -11.04 3.55
C PHE A 118 6.78 -9.87 2.58
N VAL A 119 6.54 -10.21 1.31
CA VAL A 119 6.33 -9.26 0.20
C VAL A 119 4.98 -9.50 -0.46
N ARG A 120 4.55 -8.58 -1.33
CA ARG A 120 3.36 -8.77 -2.17
C ARG A 120 3.78 -9.05 -3.60
N ALA A 121 3.14 -10.02 -4.25
CA ALA A 121 3.27 -10.25 -5.69
C ALA A 121 1.95 -9.96 -6.43
N GLY A 122 2.06 -9.67 -7.74
CA GLY A 122 0.93 -9.51 -8.66
C GLY A 122 0.90 -8.12 -9.31
N HIS A 123 -0.28 -7.65 -9.71
CA HIS A 123 -0.43 -6.35 -10.39
C HIS A 123 -0.61 -5.16 -9.45
N HIS A 124 -0.78 -5.39 -8.14
CA HIS A 124 -0.98 -4.33 -7.14
C HIS A 124 -2.15 -3.37 -7.44
N CYS A 125 -3.23 -3.89 -8.02
CA CYS A 125 -4.37 -3.09 -8.52
C CYS A 125 -3.99 -2.06 -9.61
N ALA A 126 -2.88 -2.28 -10.32
CA ALA A 126 -2.33 -1.39 -11.35
C ALA A 126 -2.05 -2.17 -12.66
N GLN A 127 -3.01 -2.98 -13.11
CA GLN A 127 -2.90 -3.78 -14.34
C GLN A 127 -2.55 -2.97 -15.59
N PRO A 128 -3.17 -1.80 -15.87
CA PRO A 128 -2.81 -1.00 -17.05
C PRO A 128 -1.35 -0.55 -17.05
N LEU A 129 -0.80 -0.20 -15.88
CA LEU A 129 0.60 0.17 -15.74
C LEU A 129 1.54 -1.02 -16.00
N HIS A 130 1.16 -2.23 -15.56
CA HIS A 130 1.93 -3.45 -15.86
C HIS A 130 1.96 -3.74 -17.38
N ALA A 131 0.83 -3.56 -18.06
CA ALA A 131 0.75 -3.70 -19.51
C ALA A 131 1.64 -2.69 -20.24
N GLU A 132 1.63 -1.42 -19.84
CA GLU A 132 2.50 -0.37 -20.41
C GLU A 132 3.99 -0.67 -20.19
N LEU A 133 4.34 -1.23 -19.03
CA LEU A 133 5.72 -1.63 -18.70
C LEU A 133 6.13 -2.97 -19.31
N GLY A 134 5.23 -3.69 -19.99
CA GLY A 134 5.51 -4.99 -20.60
C GLY A 134 5.84 -6.11 -19.60
N ILE A 135 5.35 -6.00 -18.36
CA ILE A 135 5.58 -6.98 -17.30
C ILE A 135 4.28 -7.69 -16.92
N GLU A 136 4.33 -9.00 -16.74
CA GLU A 136 3.15 -9.79 -16.34
C GLU A 136 2.83 -9.60 -14.86
N SER A 137 3.84 -9.69 -13.99
CA SER A 137 3.69 -9.51 -12.54
C SER A 137 4.95 -8.92 -11.93
N SER A 138 4.82 -8.31 -10.76
CA SER A 138 5.96 -7.78 -10.01
C SER A 138 5.89 -8.16 -8.54
N VAL A 139 7.05 -8.10 -7.88
CA VAL A 139 7.21 -8.20 -6.43
C VAL A 139 7.30 -6.79 -5.87
N ARG A 140 6.67 -6.55 -4.72
CA ARG A 140 6.69 -5.28 -4.01
C ARG A 140 7.06 -5.47 -2.54
N ALA A 141 8.22 -4.93 -2.17
CA ALA A 141 8.60 -4.67 -0.80
C ALA A 141 8.17 -3.24 -0.43
N SER A 142 7.57 -3.04 0.74
CA SER A 142 7.05 -1.74 1.17
C SER A 142 7.48 -1.49 2.60
N PHE A 143 8.30 -0.46 2.81
CA PHE A 143 8.86 -0.15 4.12
C PHE A 143 8.04 0.91 4.84
N PHE A 144 8.03 0.85 6.17
CA PHE A 144 7.44 1.85 7.04
C PHE A 144 8.27 2.07 8.32
N LEU A 145 7.76 2.86 9.27
CA LEU A 145 8.51 3.32 10.45
C LEU A 145 9.09 2.19 11.32
N TYR A 146 8.46 1.02 11.32
CA TYR A 146 8.86 -0.10 12.18
C TYR A 146 9.91 -1.01 11.53
N ASN A 147 10.20 -0.83 10.25
CA ASN A 147 11.26 -1.59 9.60
C ASN A 147 12.63 -1.09 9.99
N ASN A 148 13.64 -1.93 9.84
CA ASN A 148 15.04 -1.60 10.13
C ASN A 148 16.01 -2.18 9.10
N GLU A 149 17.30 -1.84 9.22
CA GLU A 149 18.33 -2.30 8.31
C GLU A 149 18.45 -3.83 8.24
N GLY A 150 18.20 -4.53 9.35
CA GLY A 150 18.19 -5.99 9.40
C GLY A 150 17.06 -6.61 8.58
N ASP A 151 15.91 -5.93 8.45
CA ASP A 151 14.85 -6.35 7.51
C ASP A 151 15.35 -6.28 6.07
N VAL A 152 16.06 -5.21 5.72
CA VAL A 152 16.61 -5.00 4.37
C VAL A 152 17.67 -6.06 4.06
N GLU A 153 18.56 -6.34 5.00
CA GLU A 153 19.61 -7.37 4.85
C GLU A 153 19.02 -8.77 4.68
N ARG A 154 18.00 -9.12 5.46
CA ARG A 154 17.25 -10.37 5.28
C ARG A 154 16.58 -10.45 3.92
N ALA A 155 15.98 -9.34 3.46
CA ALA A 155 15.36 -9.28 2.14
C ALA A 155 16.38 -9.48 1.01
N ILE A 156 17.52 -8.79 1.08
CA ILE A 156 18.63 -8.94 0.13
C ILE A 156 19.09 -10.40 0.08
N GLY A 157 19.43 -10.99 1.23
CA GLY A 157 19.90 -12.37 1.28
C GLY A 157 18.87 -13.39 0.80
N ALA A 158 17.57 -13.15 1.05
CA ALA A 158 16.49 -14.00 0.54
C ALA A 158 16.33 -13.89 -0.98
N ILE A 159 16.44 -12.67 -1.54
CA ILE A 159 16.36 -12.42 -2.98
C ILE A 159 17.53 -13.08 -3.71
N ASP A 160 18.76 -12.96 -3.19
CA ASP A 160 19.95 -13.57 -3.80
C ASP A 160 19.83 -15.09 -3.83
N ARG A 161 19.39 -15.71 -2.73
CA ARG A 161 19.12 -17.16 -2.68
C ARG A 161 17.99 -17.57 -3.62
N CYS A 162 16.94 -16.77 -3.74
CA CYS A 162 15.85 -17.03 -4.68
C CYS A 162 16.36 -17.06 -6.12
N ILE A 163 17.14 -16.06 -6.51
CA ILE A 163 17.73 -15.97 -7.86
C ILE A 163 18.65 -17.17 -8.10
N ALA A 164 19.51 -17.52 -7.14
CA ALA A 164 20.39 -18.69 -7.25
C ALA A 164 19.58 -19.98 -7.44
N PHE A 165 18.55 -20.21 -6.61
CA PHE A 165 17.70 -21.39 -6.66
C PHE A 165 17.04 -21.60 -8.04
N PHE A 166 16.43 -20.56 -8.62
CA PHE A 166 15.76 -20.67 -9.91
C PHE A 166 16.71 -20.68 -11.11
N ASN A 167 17.93 -20.16 -10.95
CA ASN A 167 18.98 -20.20 -11.98
C ASN A 167 19.88 -21.45 -11.90
N GLY A 168 19.55 -22.43 -11.04
CA GLY A 168 20.29 -23.70 -10.93
C GLY A 168 21.55 -23.64 -10.08
N GLY A 169 21.72 -22.61 -9.26
CA GLY A 169 22.72 -22.55 -8.20
C GLY A 169 22.27 -23.35 -6.98
N VAL A 170 23.09 -24.33 -6.58
CA VAL A 170 22.92 -25.12 -5.34
C VAL A 170 23.30 -24.29 -4.12
#